data_AF-A0A9Q4BJJ6-F1
#
_entry.id   AF-A0A9Q4BJJ6-F1
#
_cell.length_a   1.000
_cell.length_b   1.000
_cell.length_c   1.000
_cell.angle_alpha   90.00
_cell.angle_beta   90.00
_cell.angle_gamma   90.00
#
_symmetry.space_group_name_H-M   'P 1'
#
loop_
_entity.id
_entity.type
_entity.pdbx_description
1 polymer ?
#
loop_
_entity_poly.entity_id
_entity_poly.type
_entity_poly.pdbx_seq_one_letter_code
_entity_poly.pdbx_strand_id
1 'polypeptide(L)'
;MNIYRRRIGVKSSNFNFFAIFSLKGLKALTVLCLLLFLLAPAKLFSQSSPPANLEVFYKLADSSVTKVLTSLPESNSPVYLRLDLPEGYSVFRNRIIQDLIQSGKKVLLASDSLAPSLDISIDRAKVTYSDLFRQGLFGSYESERIVSLGGSFILSSGAMVKNTGDFSFTARDTVKYDDLRGLEDISIPFTRGEIPSEPLFSTLWEPVVALGTAAVAVYLFFTVRSK
;
A
#
# COMPACT_ATOMS: atom_id res chain seq x y z
N MET A 1 69.41 -37.53 -6.07
CA MET A 1 69.39 -37.97 -7.48
C MET A 1 69.34 -36.72 -8.36
N ASN A 2 70.43 -36.42 -9.06
CA ASN A 2 70.60 -35.24 -9.93
C ASN A 2 69.79 -35.41 -11.21
N ILE A 3 68.95 -34.44 -11.59
CA ILE A 3 68.59 -34.22 -13.00
C ILE A 3 68.55 -32.71 -13.29
N TYR A 4 69.18 -32.38 -14.40
CA TYR A 4 69.59 -31.08 -14.94
C TYR A 4 68.59 -30.59 -16.00
N ARG A 5 68.59 -29.25 -16.27
CA ARG A 5 68.10 -28.54 -17.49
C ARG A 5 66.58 -28.49 -17.71
N ARG A 6 65.97 -27.44 -18.30
CA ARG A 6 66.46 -26.44 -19.28
C ARG A 6 65.53 -25.21 -19.29
N ARG A 7 66.09 -24.01 -19.43
CA ARG A 7 65.39 -22.76 -19.80
C ARG A 7 64.77 -22.86 -21.19
N ILE A 8 63.55 -22.35 -21.36
CA ILE A 8 63.08 -21.79 -22.64
C ILE A 8 62.44 -20.43 -22.32
N GLY A 9 63.01 -19.38 -22.88
CA GLY A 9 62.51 -18.01 -22.76
C GLY A 9 61.35 -17.77 -23.71
N VAL A 10 60.30 -17.14 -23.21
CA VAL A 10 59.21 -16.59 -24.03
C VAL A 10 59.35 -15.07 -24.01
N LYS A 11 59.54 -14.50 -25.21
CA LYS A 11 59.61 -13.07 -25.50
C LYS A 11 58.30 -12.38 -25.07
N SER A 12 58.38 -11.41 -24.16
CA SER A 12 57.30 -10.47 -23.89
C SER A 12 57.20 -9.46 -25.04
N SER A 13 56.12 -9.50 -25.81
CA SER A 13 55.75 -8.40 -26.71
C SER A 13 54.83 -7.45 -25.94
N ASN A 14 55.34 -6.25 -25.67
CA ASN A 14 54.57 -5.16 -25.08
C ASN A 14 53.59 -4.63 -26.13
N PHE A 15 52.31 -4.96 -25.99
CA PHE A 15 51.23 -4.31 -26.73
C PHE A 15 50.94 -2.96 -26.05
N ASN A 16 51.47 -1.88 -26.63
CA ASN A 16 51.10 -0.52 -26.27
C ASN A 16 49.64 -0.26 -26.67
N PHE A 17 48.71 -0.37 -25.71
CA PHE A 17 47.28 -0.06 -25.87
C PHE A 17 46.96 1.41 -25.56
N PHE A 18 47.90 2.34 -25.78
CA PHE A 18 47.69 3.76 -25.51
C PHE A 18 48.06 4.60 -26.74
N ALA A 19 47.15 4.69 -27.70
CA ALA A 19 47.05 5.86 -28.57
C ALA A 19 45.69 5.90 -29.28
N ILE A 20 45.19 7.12 -29.48
CA ILE A 20 44.03 7.51 -30.30
C ILE A 20 42.68 7.49 -29.57
N PHE A 21 42.52 8.39 -28.59
CA PHE A 21 41.24 9.07 -28.41
C PHE A 21 41.38 10.50 -28.96
N SER A 22 40.89 10.70 -30.18
CA SER A 22 40.71 12.03 -30.78
C SER A 22 39.71 12.85 -29.94
N LEU A 23 39.99 14.13 -29.70
CA LEU A 23 39.07 15.08 -29.04
C LEU A 23 37.66 15.12 -29.67
N LYS A 24 37.54 14.77 -30.97
CA LYS A 24 36.24 14.63 -31.65
C LYS A 24 35.48 13.36 -31.22
N GLY A 25 36.21 12.28 -30.95
CA GLY A 25 35.64 11.02 -30.44
C GLY A 25 35.12 11.16 -29.01
N LEU A 26 35.78 11.96 -28.17
CA LEU A 26 35.33 12.22 -26.79
C LEU A 26 34.02 13.05 -26.76
N LYS A 27 33.88 14.02 -27.68
CA LYS A 27 32.64 14.78 -27.88
C LYS A 27 31.50 13.91 -28.44
N ALA A 28 31.81 13.03 -29.38
CA ALA A 28 30.82 12.08 -29.90
C ALA A 28 30.36 11.07 -28.82
N LEU A 29 31.29 10.59 -27.99
CA LEU A 29 30.99 9.68 -26.89
C LEU A 29 30.13 10.34 -25.80
N THR A 30 30.41 11.60 -25.46
CA THR A 30 29.61 12.36 -24.49
C THR A 30 28.19 12.65 -25.00
N VAL A 31 28.04 13.01 -26.28
CA VAL A 31 26.72 13.17 -26.92
C VAL A 31 25.97 11.84 -26.96
N LEU A 32 26.63 10.72 -27.29
CA LEU A 32 26.03 9.40 -27.31
C LEU A 32 25.57 8.94 -25.92
N CYS A 33 26.38 9.16 -24.87
CA CYS A 33 25.99 8.86 -23.50
C CYS A 33 24.79 9.71 -23.03
N LEU A 34 24.74 10.99 -23.41
CA LEU A 34 23.63 11.88 -23.08
C LEU A 34 22.34 11.48 -23.82
N LEU A 35 22.46 11.06 -25.08
CA LEU A 35 21.35 10.56 -25.89
C LEU A 35 20.85 9.20 -25.38
N LEU A 36 21.74 8.31 -24.95
CA LEU A 36 21.39 7.04 -24.29
C LEU A 36 20.73 7.26 -22.92
N PHE A 37 21.12 8.30 -22.18
CA PHE A 37 20.46 8.68 -20.92
C PHE A 37 19.06 9.25 -21.15
N LEU A 38 18.85 10.00 -22.24
CA LEU A 38 17.54 10.53 -22.65
C LEU A 38 16.60 9.45 -23.23
N LEU A 39 17.16 8.40 -23.85
CA LEU A 39 16.41 7.27 -24.40
C LEU A 39 16.24 6.11 -23.40
N ALA A 40 16.82 6.22 -22.20
CA ALA A 40 16.53 5.27 -21.14
C ALA A 40 15.03 5.36 -20.84
N PRO A 41 14.26 4.27 -20.97
CA PRO A 41 12.85 4.29 -20.66
C PRO A 41 12.72 4.65 -19.18
N ALA A 42 12.31 5.88 -18.90
CA ALA A 42 11.90 6.27 -17.57
C ALA A 42 10.78 5.30 -17.21
N LYS A 43 11.07 4.35 -16.32
CA LYS A 43 10.03 3.59 -15.65
C LYS A 43 9.26 4.62 -14.84
N LEU A 44 8.22 5.17 -15.45
CA LEU A 44 7.18 5.90 -14.76
C LEU A 44 6.59 4.89 -13.77
N PHE A 45 7.12 4.88 -12.55
CA PHE A 45 6.48 4.21 -11.44
C PHE A 45 5.15 4.93 -11.27
N SER A 46 4.08 4.33 -11.82
CA SER A 46 2.73 4.72 -11.48
C SER A 46 2.59 4.57 -9.97
N GLN A 47 2.67 5.69 -9.25
CA GLN A 47 2.32 5.72 -7.83
C GLN A 47 0.80 5.60 -7.80
N SER A 48 0.28 4.37 -7.79
CA SER A 48 -1.14 4.17 -7.54
C SER A 48 -1.43 4.73 -6.16
N SER A 49 -2.30 5.73 -6.08
CA SER A 49 -2.79 6.24 -4.80
C SER A 49 -3.30 5.06 -3.95
N PRO A 50 -3.04 5.07 -2.64
CA PRO A 50 -3.57 4.01 -1.78
C PRO A 50 -5.10 3.94 -1.89
N PRO A 51 -5.70 2.75 -1.75
CA PRO A 51 -7.16 2.60 -1.87
C PRO A 51 -7.85 3.42 -0.79
N ALA A 52 -9.00 4.03 -1.13
CA ALA A 52 -9.82 4.77 -0.17
C ALA A 52 -10.31 3.84 0.95
N ASN A 53 -10.63 4.39 2.12
CA ASN A 53 -11.05 3.62 3.29
C ASN A 53 -12.27 2.75 2.99
N LEU A 54 -13.25 3.29 2.25
CA LEU A 54 -14.45 2.56 1.83
C LEU A 54 -14.11 1.33 0.96
N GLU A 55 -13.14 1.44 0.06
CA GLU A 55 -12.71 0.32 -0.78
C GLU A 55 -12.04 -0.79 0.06
N VAL A 56 -11.23 -0.39 1.05
CA VAL A 56 -10.66 -1.35 2.02
C VAL A 56 -11.77 -2.04 2.80
N PHE A 57 -12.78 -1.32 3.27
CA PHE A 57 -13.94 -1.93 3.93
C PHE A 57 -14.69 -2.91 3.05
N TYR A 58 -14.88 -2.62 1.75
CA TYR A 58 -15.48 -3.60 0.84
C TYR A 58 -14.66 -4.88 0.77
N LYS A 59 -13.33 -4.82 0.67
CA LYS A 59 -12.47 -6.01 0.70
C LYS A 59 -12.62 -6.82 2.01
N LEU A 60 -12.78 -6.13 3.14
CA LEU A 60 -13.05 -6.79 4.42
C LEU A 60 -14.46 -7.41 4.47
N ALA A 61 -15.46 -6.77 3.85
CA ALA A 61 -16.80 -7.31 3.72
C ALA A 61 -16.81 -8.59 2.85
N ASP A 62 -16.09 -8.59 1.72
CA ASP A 62 -15.91 -9.79 0.88
C ASP A 62 -15.29 -10.95 1.70
N SER A 63 -14.32 -10.63 2.56
CA SER A 63 -13.68 -11.60 3.46
C SER A 63 -14.67 -12.14 4.50
N SER A 64 -15.59 -11.31 4.99
CA SER A 64 -16.67 -11.74 5.89
C SER A 64 -17.65 -12.70 5.21
N VAL A 65 -18.04 -12.42 3.97
CA VAL A 65 -18.90 -13.31 3.19
C VAL A 65 -18.22 -14.64 2.96
N THR A 66 -16.93 -14.63 2.60
CA THR A 66 -16.13 -15.85 2.44
C THR A 66 -16.12 -16.68 3.72
N LYS A 67 -15.89 -16.04 4.87
CA LYS A 67 -15.90 -16.72 6.18
C LYS A 67 -17.27 -17.32 6.51
N VAL A 68 -18.35 -16.58 6.28
CA VAL A 68 -19.72 -17.07 6.45
C VAL A 68 -19.96 -18.28 5.56
N LEU A 69 -19.62 -18.20 4.27
CA LEU A 69 -19.80 -19.29 3.30
C LEU A 69 -19.09 -20.57 3.71
N THR A 70 -17.85 -20.50 4.21
CA THR A 70 -17.12 -21.68 4.71
C THR A 70 -17.79 -22.34 5.91
N SER A 71 -18.66 -21.61 6.61
CA SER A 71 -19.40 -22.10 7.78
C SER A 71 -20.82 -22.55 7.44
N LEU A 72 -21.25 -22.35 6.19
CA LEU A 72 -22.55 -22.82 5.70
C LEU A 72 -22.40 -24.24 5.14
N PRO A 73 -23.45 -25.08 5.26
CA PRO A 73 -23.46 -26.36 4.58
C PRO A 73 -23.37 -26.15 3.05
N GLU A 74 -22.71 -27.08 2.36
CA GLU A 74 -22.53 -27.05 0.89
C GLU A 74 -23.85 -27.16 0.10
N SER A 75 -24.99 -27.31 0.78
CA SER A 75 -26.31 -27.38 0.17
C SER A 75 -26.56 -26.23 -0.81
N ASN A 76 -27.10 -26.60 -1.98
CA ASN A 76 -27.63 -25.69 -3.00
C ASN A 76 -29.05 -25.18 -2.68
N SER A 77 -29.55 -25.46 -1.48
CA SER A 77 -30.84 -24.93 -1.02
C SER A 77 -30.77 -23.41 -0.88
N PRO A 78 -31.87 -22.71 -1.21
CA PRO A 78 -31.95 -21.27 -1.00
C PRO A 78 -31.93 -20.95 0.49
N VAL A 79 -31.35 -19.81 0.84
CA VAL A 79 -31.28 -19.30 2.21
C VAL A 79 -31.96 -17.94 2.26
N TYR A 80 -32.82 -17.72 3.24
CA TYR A 80 -33.42 -16.43 3.52
C TYR A 80 -32.41 -15.54 4.24
N LEU A 81 -31.97 -14.46 3.58
CA LEU A 81 -30.95 -13.57 4.12
C LEU A 81 -31.58 -12.39 4.87
N ARG A 82 -31.14 -12.20 6.11
CA ARG A 82 -31.39 -10.98 6.89
C ARG A 82 -30.06 -10.30 7.15
N LEU A 83 -30.04 -9.00 6.91
CA LEU A 83 -28.88 -8.17 7.20
C LEU A 83 -29.26 -7.18 8.28
N ASP A 84 -28.61 -7.31 9.41
CA ASP A 84 -28.66 -6.37 10.53
C ASP A 84 -27.48 -5.41 10.42
N LEU A 85 -27.74 -4.25 9.84
CA LEU A 85 -26.73 -3.24 9.58
C LEU A 85 -27.15 -1.97 10.32
N PRO A 86 -26.46 -1.60 11.41
CA PRO A 86 -26.64 -0.32 12.09
C PRO A 86 -26.57 0.87 11.14
N GLU A 87 -27.06 2.02 11.63
CA GLU A 87 -27.03 3.27 10.87
C GLU A 87 -25.61 3.59 10.37
N GLY A 88 -25.51 3.89 9.08
CA GLY A 88 -24.24 4.09 8.39
C GLY A 88 -23.70 2.86 7.67
N TYR A 89 -23.98 1.63 8.11
CA TYR A 89 -23.42 0.40 7.51
C TYR A 89 -24.21 -0.15 6.32
N SER A 90 -25.31 0.52 5.94
CA SER A 90 -26.18 0.13 4.82
C SER A 90 -25.45 -0.02 3.49
N VAL A 91 -24.31 0.66 3.31
CA VAL A 91 -23.45 0.56 2.12
C VAL A 91 -22.93 -0.86 1.88
N PHE A 92 -22.87 -1.72 2.89
CA PHE A 92 -22.46 -3.12 2.75
C PHE A 92 -23.56 -4.03 2.21
N ARG A 93 -24.83 -3.62 2.27
CA ARG A 93 -25.98 -4.47 1.91
C ARG A 93 -25.85 -5.07 0.53
N ASN A 94 -25.69 -4.21 -0.48
CA ASN A 94 -25.65 -4.66 -1.87
C ASN A 94 -24.38 -5.48 -2.15
N ARG A 95 -23.27 -5.13 -1.51
CA ARG A 95 -22.01 -5.85 -1.65
C ARG A 95 -22.12 -7.28 -1.12
N ILE A 96 -22.61 -7.45 0.11
CA ILE A 96 -22.80 -8.77 0.73
C ILE A 96 -23.74 -9.65 -0.11
N ILE A 97 -24.87 -9.09 -0.57
CA ILE A 97 -25.82 -9.82 -1.42
C ILE A 97 -25.13 -10.26 -2.72
N GLN A 98 -24.41 -9.35 -3.37
CA GLN A 98 -23.71 -9.64 -4.61
C GLN A 98 -22.65 -10.73 -4.43
N ASP A 99 -21.85 -10.67 -3.37
CA ASP A 99 -20.79 -11.64 -3.13
C ASP A 99 -21.34 -13.04 -2.82
N LEU A 100 -22.45 -13.13 -2.07
CA LEU A 100 -23.14 -14.40 -1.82
C LEU A 100 -23.66 -15.02 -3.12
N ILE A 101 -24.25 -14.21 -4.00
CA ILE A 101 -24.76 -14.67 -5.31
C ILE A 101 -23.62 -15.09 -6.23
N GLN A 102 -22.54 -14.30 -6.31
CA GLN A 102 -21.36 -14.62 -7.12
C GLN A 102 -20.64 -15.87 -6.65
N SER A 103 -20.72 -16.16 -5.35
CA SER A 103 -20.21 -17.41 -4.75
C SER A 103 -21.15 -18.61 -4.95
N GLY A 104 -22.22 -18.46 -5.75
CA GLY A 104 -23.13 -19.54 -6.12
C GLY A 104 -24.25 -19.84 -5.12
N LYS A 105 -24.40 -19.06 -4.04
CA LYS A 105 -25.50 -19.25 -3.09
C LYS A 105 -26.78 -18.58 -3.60
N LYS A 106 -27.89 -19.32 -3.52
CA LYS A 106 -29.23 -18.80 -3.82
C LYS A 106 -29.75 -18.06 -2.60
N VAL A 107 -29.94 -16.75 -2.72
CA VAL A 107 -30.39 -15.88 -1.64
C VAL A 107 -31.83 -15.46 -1.87
N LEU A 108 -32.68 -15.63 -0.85
CA LEU A 108 -34.03 -15.08 -0.80
C LEU A 108 -34.02 -13.82 0.06
N LEU A 109 -34.63 -12.74 -0.45
CA LEU A 109 -34.76 -11.46 0.27
C LEU A 109 -36.13 -11.31 0.94
N ALA A 110 -37.11 -12.14 0.57
CA ALA A 110 -38.40 -12.23 1.22
C ALA A 110 -38.47 -13.50 2.08
N SER A 111 -39.19 -13.42 3.19
CA SER A 111 -39.37 -14.54 4.12
C SER A 111 -39.97 -15.74 3.40
N ASP A 112 -39.33 -16.90 3.60
CA ASP A 112 -39.85 -18.21 3.23
C ASP A 112 -39.75 -19.09 4.47
N SER A 113 -40.88 -19.58 4.98
CA SER A 113 -40.94 -20.41 6.19
C SER A 113 -40.22 -21.75 6.05
N LEU A 114 -39.95 -22.20 4.82
CA LEU A 114 -39.32 -23.49 4.55
C LEU A 114 -37.80 -23.37 4.38
N ALA A 115 -37.28 -22.18 4.06
CA ALA A 115 -35.86 -21.94 3.87
C ALA A 115 -35.15 -21.65 5.21
N PRO A 116 -33.91 -22.14 5.41
CA PRO A 116 -33.07 -21.68 6.51
C PRO A 116 -32.86 -20.16 6.46
N SER A 117 -32.82 -19.50 7.62
CA SER A 117 -32.48 -18.08 7.72
C SER A 117 -30.99 -17.91 8.02
N LEU A 118 -30.34 -17.01 7.28
CA LEU A 118 -29.00 -16.53 7.55
C LEU A 118 -29.10 -15.08 7.95
N ASP A 119 -28.88 -14.81 9.23
CA ASP A 119 -28.82 -13.48 9.78
C ASP A 119 -27.34 -13.08 9.88
N ILE A 120 -26.94 -12.00 9.20
CA ILE A 120 -25.58 -11.44 9.28
C ILE A 120 -25.69 -10.06 9.90
N SER A 121 -24.89 -9.80 10.94
CA SER A 121 -24.79 -8.52 11.61
C SER A 121 -23.38 -7.96 11.50
N ILE A 122 -23.25 -6.67 11.19
CA ILE A 122 -21.99 -5.93 11.26
C ILE A 122 -22.12 -4.94 12.41
N ASP A 123 -21.32 -5.11 13.45
CA ASP A 123 -21.39 -4.29 14.67
C ASP A 123 -20.18 -3.35 14.82
N ARG A 124 -19.15 -3.51 13.99
CA ARG A 124 -17.91 -2.75 14.10
C ARG A 124 -17.34 -2.43 12.73
N ALA A 125 -17.19 -1.15 12.44
CA ALA A 125 -16.38 -0.64 11.34
C ALA A 125 -15.61 0.58 11.85
N LYS A 126 -14.28 0.54 11.78
CA LYS A 126 -13.43 1.60 12.32
C LYS A 126 -12.15 1.78 11.52
N VAL A 127 -11.78 3.03 11.29
CA VAL A 127 -10.46 3.45 10.81
C VAL A 127 -9.68 4.11 11.94
N THR A 128 -8.40 3.78 12.07
CA THR A 128 -7.47 4.48 12.94
C THR A 128 -6.19 4.79 12.20
N TYR A 129 -5.63 5.97 12.45
CA TYR A 129 -4.33 6.39 11.97
C TYR A 129 -3.36 6.44 13.15
N SER A 130 -2.14 5.94 12.97
CA SER A 130 -1.09 6.05 13.97
C SER A 130 -0.48 7.45 14.03
N ASP A 131 0.39 7.67 15.01
CA ASP A 131 1.31 8.80 15.01
C ASP A 131 2.12 8.87 13.70
N LEU A 132 2.51 10.10 13.37
CA LEU A 132 3.27 10.38 12.15
C LEU A 132 4.73 9.98 12.29
N PHE A 133 5.25 9.37 11.24
CA PHE A 133 6.66 9.03 11.11
C PHE A 133 7.19 9.43 9.74
N ARG A 134 8.52 9.45 9.60
CA ARG A 134 9.21 9.69 8.32
C ARG A 134 10.14 8.55 8.00
N GLN A 135 10.18 8.17 6.72
CA GLN A 135 11.20 7.28 6.20
C GLN A 135 12.41 8.09 5.70
N GLY A 136 13.48 8.11 6.50
CA GLY A 136 14.71 8.85 6.16
C GLY A 136 14.66 10.35 6.48
N LEU A 137 15.80 11.03 6.27
CA LEU A 137 15.98 12.43 6.67
C LEU A 137 15.14 13.44 5.86
N PHE A 138 14.79 13.09 4.62
CA PHE A 138 14.03 13.93 3.69
C PHE A 138 12.73 13.24 3.21
N GLY A 139 12.26 12.24 3.96
CA GLY A 139 11.03 11.53 3.63
C GLY A 139 9.78 12.36 3.90
N SER A 140 8.71 12.10 3.14
CA SER A 140 7.37 12.60 3.46
C SER A 140 6.86 12.01 4.77
N TYR A 141 5.93 12.72 5.42
CA TYR A 141 5.23 12.16 6.56
C TYR A 141 4.29 11.05 6.14
N GLU A 142 4.32 9.98 6.90
CA GLU A 142 3.49 8.81 6.74
C GLU A 142 2.79 8.48 8.06
N SER A 143 1.64 7.84 7.95
CA SER A 143 0.90 7.27 9.07
C SER A 143 0.54 5.83 8.72
N GLU A 144 0.53 4.97 9.73
CA GLU A 144 -0.01 3.64 9.59
C GLU A 144 -1.53 3.72 9.72
N ARG A 145 -2.23 3.30 8.67
CA ARG A 145 -3.68 3.18 8.65
C ARG A 145 -4.06 1.75 9.04
N ILE A 146 -5.01 1.63 9.95
CA ILE A 146 -5.63 0.37 10.34
C ILE A 146 -7.13 0.48 10.09
N VAL A 147 -7.67 -0.39 9.24
CA VAL A 147 -9.10 -0.49 8.92
C VAL A 147 -9.60 -1.82 9.48
N SER A 148 -10.65 -1.79 10.30
CA SER A 148 -11.16 -2.97 10.98
C SER A 148 -12.67 -3.13 10.78
N LEU A 149 -13.10 -4.35 10.46
CA LEU A 149 -14.50 -4.73 10.28
C LEU A 149 -14.80 -5.95 11.16
N GLY A 150 -15.88 -5.91 11.92
CA GLY A 150 -16.31 -6.97 12.82
C GLY A 150 -17.81 -7.18 12.80
N GLY A 151 -18.22 -8.40 13.14
CA GLY A 151 -19.61 -8.79 13.17
C GLY A 151 -19.81 -10.27 13.49
N SER A 152 -21.03 -10.74 13.26
CA SER A 152 -21.41 -12.11 13.52
C SER A 152 -22.46 -12.61 12.53
N PHE A 153 -22.67 -13.91 12.50
CA PHE A 153 -23.74 -14.53 11.73
C PHE A 153 -24.42 -15.65 12.52
N ILE A 154 -25.68 -15.89 12.19
CA ILE A 154 -26.50 -16.96 12.73
C ILE A 154 -27.19 -17.65 11.55
N LEU A 155 -27.03 -18.96 11.46
CA LEU A 155 -27.81 -19.82 10.57
C LEU A 155 -28.87 -20.54 11.40
N SER A 156 -30.14 -20.34 11.08
CA SER A 156 -31.26 -20.99 11.74
C SER A 156 -32.15 -21.74 10.75
N SER A 157 -32.83 -22.77 11.22
CA SER A 157 -33.84 -23.50 10.45
C SER A 157 -35.07 -23.68 11.33
N GLY A 158 -36.17 -23.02 10.97
CA GLY A 158 -37.31 -22.84 11.85
C GLY A 158 -36.92 -22.14 13.15
N ALA A 159 -37.27 -22.72 14.29
CA ALA A 159 -36.92 -22.20 15.62
C ALA A 159 -35.54 -22.64 16.13
N MET A 160 -34.78 -23.43 15.36
CA MET A 160 -33.50 -23.97 15.81
C MET A 160 -32.31 -23.27 15.16
N VAL A 161 -31.39 -22.78 15.99
CA VAL A 161 -30.07 -22.33 15.54
C VAL A 161 -29.24 -23.54 15.13
N LYS A 162 -28.72 -23.53 13.90
CA LYS A 162 -27.89 -24.60 13.33
C LYS A 162 -26.40 -24.28 13.41
N ASN A 163 -26.03 -23.03 13.17
CA ASN A 163 -24.66 -22.60 13.27
C ASN A 163 -24.59 -21.11 13.66
N THR A 164 -23.48 -20.73 14.28
CA THR A 164 -23.17 -19.35 14.63
C THR A 164 -21.69 -19.12 14.45
N GLY A 165 -21.30 -17.89 14.17
CA GLY A 165 -19.91 -17.51 14.23
C GLY A 165 -19.73 -16.01 14.25
N ASP A 166 -18.52 -15.62 14.63
CA ASP A 166 -18.03 -14.26 14.61
C ASP A 166 -16.97 -14.09 13.52
N PHE A 167 -16.79 -12.84 13.11
CA PHE A 167 -15.68 -12.47 12.25
C PHE A 167 -15.12 -11.12 12.67
N SER A 168 -13.80 -10.98 12.53
CA SER A 168 -13.08 -9.74 12.78
C SER A 168 -11.88 -9.70 11.85
N PHE A 169 -11.90 -8.76 10.91
CA PHE A 169 -10.83 -8.57 9.93
C PHE A 169 -10.20 -7.21 10.09
N THR A 170 -8.89 -7.15 9.84
CA THR A 170 -8.11 -5.92 9.92
C THR A 170 -7.20 -5.84 8.71
N ALA A 171 -7.21 -4.71 8.02
CA ALA A 171 -6.23 -4.32 7.03
C ALA A 171 -5.31 -3.24 7.63
N ARG A 172 -4.03 -3.31 7.31
CA ARG A 172 -2.99 -2.41 7.80
C ARG A 172 -2.08 -2.04 6.65
N ASP A 173 -1.89 -0.75 6.43
CA ASP A 173 -0.98 -0.22 5.43
C ASP A 173 -0.42 1.14 5.84
N THR A 174 0.57 1.62 5.09
CA THR A 174 1.20 2.92 5.30
C THR A 174 0.68 3.88 4.24
N VAL A 175 0.23 5.05 4.67
CA VAL A 175 -0.33 6.09 3.82
C VAL A 175 0.36 7.42 4.07
N LYS A 176 0.52 8.24 3.04
CA LYS A 176 1.09 9.58 3.19
C LYS A 176 0.13 10.46 3.96
N TYR A 177 0.68 11.32 4.80
CA TYR A 177 -0.10 12.27 5.59
C TYR A 177 -1.02 13.14 4.72
N ASP A 178 -0.47 13.66 3.61
CA ASP A 178 -1.16 14.56 2.70
C ASP A 178 -2.38 13.89 2.02
N ASP A 179 -2.35 12.56 1.90
CA ASP A 179 -3.41 11.79 1.26
C ASP A 179 -4.56 11.45 2.23
N LEU A 180 -4.34 11.51 3.55
CA LEU A 180 -5.28 11.00 4.58
C LEU A 180 -6.71 11.50 4.38
N ARG A 181 -6.89 12.80 4.18
CA ARG A 181 -8.22 13.41 3.97
C ARG A 181 -8.91 12.94 2.70
N GLY A 182 -8.14 12.59 1.67
CA GLY A 182 -8.66 12.08 0.40
C GLY A 182 -9.06 10.60 0.46
N LEU A 183 -8.62 9.87 1.48
CA LEU A 183 -8.99 8.46 1.69
C LEU A 183 -10.31 8.30 2.44
N GLU A 184 -10.80 9.34 3.09
CA GLU A 184 -12.04 9.35 3.86
C GLU A 184 -13.24 9.75 2.99
N ASP A 185 -14.42 9.18 3.28
CA ASP A 185 -15.67 9.62 2.69
C ASP A 185 -16.46 10.45 3.70
N ILE A 186 -16.67 11.72 3.37
CA ILE A 186 -17.36 12.70 4.24
C ILE A 186 -18.80 12.27 4.53
N SER A 187 -19.45 11.55 3.60
CA SER A 187 -20.83 11.08 3.73
C SER A 187 -20.97 9.81 4.55
N ILE A 188 -19.85 9.11 4.86
CA ILE A 188 -19.86 7.82 5.54
C ILE A 188 -19.00 7.88 6.81
N PRO A 189 -19.59 8.14 7.99
CA PRO A 189 -18.85 8.46 9.21
C PRO A 189 -17.80 7.43 9.64
N PHE A 190 -18.07 6.13 9.49
CA PHE A 190 -17.16 5.07 9.92
C PHE A 190 -15.90 4.96 9.05
N THR A 191 -15.88 5.62 7.90
CA THR A 191 -14.69 5.73 7.05
C THR A 191 -13.71 6.79 7.54
N ARG A 192 -14.06 7.57 8.57
CA ARG A 192 -13.20 8.62 9.13
C ARG A 192 -12.45 8.11 10.34
N GLY A 193 -11.18 8.50 10.43
CA GLY A 193 -10.33 8.29 11.60
C GLY A 193 -9.95 9.61 12.25
N GLU A 194 -9.31 9.53 13.41
CA GLU A 194 -8.66 10.70 14.00
C GLU A 194 -7.34 10.95 13.25
N ILE A 195 -7.27 12.06 12.49
CA ILE A 195 -6.07 12.43 11.76
C ILE A 195 -5.06 13.04 12.74
N PRO A 196 -3.83 12.51 12.84
CA PRO A 196 -2.81 13.05 13.74
C PRO A 196 -2.41 14.48 13.35
N SER A 197 -2.01 15.28 14.33
CA SER A 197 -1.54 16.65 14.10
C SER A 197 -0.18 16.69 13.39
N GLU A 198 0.01 17.64 12.48
CA GLU A 198 1.30 17.86 11.81
C GLU A 198 2.43 18.20 12.81
N PRO A 199 3.65 17.67 12.61
CA PRO A 199 4.79 18.04 13.44
C PRO A 199 5.33 19.42 13.04
N LEU A 200 4.96 20.44 13.83
CA LEU A 200 5.22 21.87 13.58
C LEU A 200 6.70 22.27 13.34
N PHE A 201 7.67 21.45 13.76
CA PHE A 201 9.10 21.83 13.78
C PHE A 201 9.97 21.20 12.70
N SER A 202 9.38 20.36 11.86
CA SER A 202 10.14 19.54 10.91
C SER A 202 10.42 20.20 9.57
N THR A 203 9.68 21.26 9.24
CA THR A 203 9.88 22.12 8.07
C THR A 203 10.82 23.29 8.35
N LEU A 204 11.17 23.57 9.62
CA LEU A 204 12.03 24.70 9.98
C LEU A 204 13.52 24.39 9.85
N TRP A 205 13.93 23.12 9.95
CA TRP A 205 15.35 22.75 9.86
C TRP A 205 15.92 22.89 8.44
N GLU A 206 15.13 22.60 7.41
CA GLU A 206 15.56 22.76 6.01
C GLU A 206 15.96 24.22 5.68
N PRO A 207 15.12 25.24 5.95
CA PRO A 207 15.49 26.63 5.78
C PRO A 207 16.70 27.03 6.61
N VAL A 208 16.78 26.59 7.87
CA VAL A 208 17.88 26.94 8.78
C VAL A 208 19.21 26.38 8.28
N VAL A 209 19.24 25.11 7.86
CA VAL A 209 20.44 24.48 7.30
C VAL A 209 20.82 25.12 5.97
N ALA A 210 19.85 25.44 5.11
CA ALA A 210 20.10 26.11 3.83
C ALA A 210 20.69 27.52 4.03
N LEU A 211 20.12 28.33 4.93
CA LEU A 211 20.65 29.64 5.30
C LEU A 211 22.04 29.53 5.94
N GLY A 212 22.22 28.56 6.85
CA GLY A 212 23.50 28.32 7.51
C GLY A 212 24.61 27.94 6.53
N THR A 213 24.32 27.01 5.61
CA THR A 213 25.28 26.61 4.57
C THR A 213 25.57 27.73 3.58
N ALA A 214 24.56 28.51 3.16
CA ALA A 214 24.76 29.67 2.31
C ALA A 214 25.65 30.73 2.98
N ALA A 215 25.40 31.05 4.26
CA ALA A 215 26.20 32.01 5.01
C ALA A 215 27.65 31.54 5.16
N VAL A 216 27.88 30.27 5.51
CA VAL A 216 29.22 29.68 5.61
C VAL A 216 29.93 29.70 4.26
N ALA A 217 29.24 29.35 3.17
CA ALA A 217 29.81 29.38 1.83
C ALA A 217 30.24 30.80 1.44
N VAL A 218 29.40 31.81 1.68
CA VAL A 218 29.71 33.23 1.44
C VAL A 218 30.92 33.67 2.26
N TYR A 219 30.94 33.37 3.56
CA TYR A 219 32.06 33.69 4.44
C TYR A 219 33.38 33.09 3.96
N LEU A 220 33.38 31.79 3.60
CA LEU A 220 34.56 31.12 3.06
C LEU A 220 35.00 31.74 1.73
N PHE A 221 34.08 32.09 0.84
CA PHE A 221 34.40 32.70 -0.45
C PHE A 221 35.16 34.02 -0.29
N PHE A 222 34.71 34.88 0.62
CA PHE A 222 35.37 36.16 0.89
C PHE A 222 36.69 35.99 1.65
N THR A 223 36.76 35.02 2.57
CA THR A 223 37.96 34.78 3.38
C THR A 223 39.10 34.17 2.56
N VAL A 224 38.81 33.19 1.68
CA VAL A 224 39.81 32.54 0.83
C VAL A 224 40.30 33.49 -0.27
N ARG A 225 39.43 34.35 -0.79
CA ARG A 225 39.79 35.29 -1.88
C ARG A 225 40.48 36.57 -1.40
N SER A 226 40.31 36.97 -0.15
CA SER A 226 40.91 38.20 0.40
C SER A 226 42.34 38.02 0.93
N LYS A 227 42.96 36.85 0.71
CA LYS A 227 44.38 36.59 0.98
C LYS A 227 45.17 36.52 -0.32
#